data_AF-X1QBG5-F1
#
_entry.id   AF-X1QBG5-F1
#
_cell.length_a   1.000
_cell.length_b   1.000
_cell.length_c   1.000
_cell.angle_alpha   90.00
_cell.angle_beta   90.00
_cell.angle_gamma   90.00
#
_symmetry.space_group_name_H-M   'P 1'
#
loop_
_entity.id
_entity.type
_entity.pdbx_description
1 polymer ?
#
loop_
_entity_poly.entity_id
_entity_poly.type
_entity_poly.pdbx_seq_one_letter_code
_entity_poly.pdbx_strand_id
1 'polypeptide(L)' 'MREDIATGYLVVKHIGLELISKMAEEKNLSVQESIAILSTYLDNSTDNSRPIC' A
#
# COMPACT_ATOMS: atom_id res chain seq x y z
N MET A 1 -11.44 -6.18 -17.46
CA MET A 1 -10.50 -5.23 -16.84
C MET A 1 -10.49 -5.52 -15.36
N ARG A 2 -9.40 -6.08 -14.82
CA ARG A 2 -9.19 -6.04 -13.38
C ARG A 2 -8.36 -4.79 -13.16
N GLU A 3 -9.02 -3.73 -12.74
CA GLU A 3 -8.34 -2.70 -11.98
C GLU A 3 -7.96 -3.41 -10.68
N ASP A 4 -6.74 -3.92 -10.59
CA ASP A 4 -6.18 -4.45 -9.35
C ASP A 4 -5.92 -3.24 -8.43
N ILE A 5 -7.00 -2.54 -8.05
CA ILE A 5 -6.98 -1.62 -6.93
C ILE A 5 -6.38 -2.43 -5.80
N ALA A 6 -5.22 -2.01 -5.30
CA ALA A 6 -4.62 -2.55 -4.10
C ALA A 6 -5.58 -2.28 -2.94
N THR A 7 -6.62 -3.12 -2.85
CA THR A 7 -7.60 -3.09 -1.77
C THR A 7 -6.82 -3.21 -0.48
N GLY A 8 -7.26 -2.55 0.59
CA GLY A 8 -6.54 -2.60 1.87
C GLY A 8 -6.24 -4.03 2.33
N TYR A 9 -7.07 -4.99 1.94
CA TYR A 9 -6.82 -6.42 2.09
C TYR A 9 -5.52 -6.91 1.42
N LEU A 10 -5.26 -6.55 0.16
CA LEU A 10 -4.04 -6.97 -0.55
C LEU A 10 -2.79 -6.37 0.08
N VAL A 11 -2.85 -5.12 0.54
CA VAL A 11 -1.76 -4.46 1.27
C VAL A 11 -1.46 -5.21 2.56
N VAL A 12 -2.50 -5.50 3.36
CA VAL A 12 -2.36 -6.25 4.61
C VAL A 12 -1.86 -7.68 4.36
N LYS A 13 -2.32 -8.34 3.29
CA LYS A 13 -1.86 -9.69 2.91
C LYS A 13 -0.39 -9.70 2.51
N HIS A 14 0.09 -8.67 1.81
CA HIS A 14 1.47 -8.61 1.30
C HIS A 14 2.48 -8.19 2.38
N ILE A 15 2.12 -7.18 3.18
CA ILE A 15 3.03 -6.57 4.18
C ILE A 15 2.84 -7.19 5.56
N GLY A 16 1.61 -7.51 5.94
CA GLY A 16 1.26 -7.98 7.28
C GLY A 16 0.75 -6.85 8.18
N LEU A 17 -0.32 -7.14 8.92
CA LEU A 17 -1.00 -6.15 9.78
C LEU A 17 -0.09 -5.62 10.89
N GLU A 18 0.76 -6.45 11.47
CA GLU A 18 1.65 -6.06 12.58
C GLU A 18 2.63 -4.96 12.16
N LEU A 19 3.23 -5.08 10.97
CA LEU A 19 4.15 -4.08 10.43
C LEU A 19 3.42 -2.78 10.08
N ILE A 20 2.20 -2.88 9.54
CA ILE A 20 1.35 -1.73 9.25
C ILE A 20 0.96 -1.01 10.54
N SER A 21 0.59 -1.75 11.59
CA SER A 21 0.28 -1.21 12.91
C SER A 21 1.48 -0.51 13.53
N LYS A 22 2.67 -1.10 13.44
CA LYS A 22 3.90 -0.46 13.91
C LYS A 22 4.19 0.85 13.16
N MET A 23 4.03 0.87 11.84
CA MET A 23 4.17 2.11 11.05
C MET A 23 3.16 3.17 11.48
N ALA A 24 1.91 2.76 11.72
CA ALA A 24 0.85 3.66 12.18
C ALA A 24 1.24 4.33 13.50
N GLU A 25 1.73 3.54 14.47
CA GLU A 25 2.23 4.05 15.75
C GLU A 25 3.43 4.99 15.58
N GLU A 26 4.46 4.58 14.84
CA GLU A 26 5.69 5.37 14.64
C GLU A 26 5.44 6.69 13.92
N LYS A 27 4.43 6.76 13.05
CA LYS A 27 4.08 7.95 12.26
C LYS A 27 2.90 8.72 12.82
N ASN A 28 2.34 8.30 13.95
CA ASN A 28 1.13 8.88 14.54
C ASN A 28 -0.03 8.97 13.52
N LEU A 29 -0.22 7.89 12.77
CA LEU A 29 -1.29 7.69 11.79
C LEU A 29 -2.26 6.62 12.29
N SER A 30 -3.45 6.56 11.71
CA SER A 30 -4.30 5.38 11.81
C SER A 30 -3.78 4.23 10.93
N VAL A 31 -4.21 3.01 11.26
CA VAL A 31 -3.96 1.83 10.42
C VAL A 31 -4.53 2.03 9.01
N GLN A 32 -5.69 2.68 8.87
CA GLN A 32 -6.31 2.95 7.56
C GLN A 32 -5.52 3.96 6.72
N GLU A 33 -5.02 5.03 7.33
CA GLU A 33 -4.14 6.00 6.64
C GLU A 33 -2.82 5.36 6.21
N SER A 34 -2.26 4.50 7.07
CA SER A 34 -1.04 3.75 6.74
C SER A 34 -1.28 2.79 5.56
N ILE A 35 -2.41 2.08 5.54
CA ILE A 35 -2.83 1.24 4.41
C ILE A 35 -2.99 2.07 3.14
N ALA A 36 -3.67 3.21 3.21
CA ALA A 36 -3.89 4.07 2.05
C ALA A 36 -2.57 4.57 1.44
N ILE A 37 -1.62 4.99 2.28
CA ILE A 37 -0.28 5.39 1.83
C ILE A 37 0.43 4.21 1.17
N LEU A 38 0.45 3.04 1.81
CA LEU A 38 1.11 1.84 1.29
C LEU A 38 0.47 1.33 -0.01
N SER A 39 -0.85 1.46 -0.18
CA SER A 39 -1.55 1.17 -1.43
C SER A 39 -0.97 1.96 -2.60
N THR A 40 -0.60 3.24 -2.39
CA THR A 40 -0.03 4.07 -3.48
C THR A 40 1.37 3.61 -3.90
N TYR A 41 2.18 3.09 -2.98
CA TYR A 41 3.50 2.56 -3.31
C TYR A 41 3.43 1.22 -4.06
N LEU A 42 2.46 0.37 -3.72
CA LEU A 42 2.26 -0.91 -4.39
C LEU A 42 1.75 -0.73 -5.83
N ASP A 43 0.88 0.24 -6.06
CA ASP A 43 0.38 0.59 -7.40
C ASP A 43 1.53 1.05 -8.33
N ASN A 44 2.47 1.86 -7.80
CA ASN A 44 3.65 2.30 -8.54
C ASN A 44 4.68 1.17 -8.78
N SER A 45 4.72 0.13 -7.94
CA SER A 45 5.64 -1.01 -8.14
C SER A 45 5.23 -1.92 -9.31
N THR A 46 3.95 -1.90 -9.68
CA THR A 46 3.42 -2.60 -10.87
C THR A 46 3.56 -1.79 -12.16
N ASP A 47 3.88 -0.49 -12.09
CA ASP A 47 4.07 0.38 -13.25
C ASP A 47 5.55 0.64 -13.57
N ASN A 48 6.42 -0.35 -13.34
CA ASN A 48 7.79 -0.33 -13.86
C ASN A 48 7.83 -0.71 -15.36
N SER A 49 6.77 -0.41 -16.09
CA SER A 49 6.58 -0.73 -17.51
C SER A 49 5.75 0.34 -18.23
N ARG A 50 6.18 1.61 -18.17
CA ARG A 50 6.16 2.51 -19.34
C ARG A 50 7.03 3.76 -19.19
N PRO A 51 7.50 4.29 -20.34
CA PRO A 51 8.78 4.98 -20.46
C PRO A 51 8.69 6.49 -20.26
N ILE A 52 9.89 7.05 -20.09
CA ILE A 52 10.26 8.46 -20.30
C ILE A 52 9.51 9.06 -21.50
N CYS A 53 8.76 10.14 -21.26
CA CYS A 53 8.57 11.29 -22.15
C CYS A 53 7.92 12.44 -21.36
#